data_AF-V4HP25-F1
#
_entry.id   AF-V4HP25-F1
#
_cell.length_a   1.000
_cell.length_b   1.000
_cell.length_c   1.000
_cell.angle_alpha   90.00
_cell.angle_beta   90.00
_cell.angle_gamma   90.00
#
_symmetry.space_group_name_H-M   'P 1'
#
loop_
_entity.id
_entity.type
_entity.pdbx_description
1 polymer ?
#
loop_
_entity_poly.entity_id
_entity_poly.type
_entity_poly.pdbx_seq_one_letter_code
_entity_poly.pdbx_strand_id
1 'polypeptide(L)'
;MSTKYCLFFIISVLISLPSHAKRKAPKPVSPIISGNYVYTVPHWSHENGTNQNGGYIQVLDTKTGNPIWGIQVYKTSYEQSQESDVQDVFITSTELNFWGNKLKVTNELGHIYTVDLKNKAVSSVE
;
A
#
# COMPACT_ATOMS: atom_id res chain seq x y z
N MET A 1 -46.18 55.56 22.01
CA MET A 1 -45.37 55.08 20.87
C MET A 1 -44.10 54.46 21.42
N SER A 2 -43.97 53.13 21.36
CA SER A 2 -42.78 52.41 21.83
C SER A 2 -42.15 51.69 20.64
N THR A 3 -41.00 52.19 20.21
CA THR A 3 -40.23 51.67 19.08
C THR A 3 -39.48 50.42 19.52
N LYS A 4 -39.81 49.26 18.97
CA LYS A 4 -39.13 47.99 19.24
C LYS A 4 -37.87 47.92 18.36
N TYR A 5 -36.69 47.96 18.97
CA TYR A 5 -35.43 47.70 18.27
C TYR A 5 -35.35 46.21 17.91
N CYS A 6 -35.29 45.92 16.61
CA CYS A 6 -35.08 44.58 16.08
C CYS A 6 -33.58 44.29 16.12
N LEU A 7 -33.15 43.51 17.11
CA LEU A 7 -31.76 43.08 17.28
C LEU A 7 -31.45 42.00 16.22
N PHE A 8 -30.71 42.35 15.17
CA PHE A 8 -30.20 41.39 14.19
C PHE A 8 -29.03 40.60 14.79
N PHE A 9 -29.27 39.33 15.13
CA PHE A 9 -28.20 38.38 15.47
C PHE A 9 -27.56 37.87 14.17
N ILE A 10 -26.34 38.32 13.86
CA ILE A 10 -25.54 37.75 12.76
C ILE A 10 -24.88 36.48 13.27
N ILE A 11 -25.41 35.32 12.86
CA ILE A 11 -24.80 34.01 13.13
C ILE A 11 -23.68 33.81 12.09
N SER A 12 -22.43 34.00 12.52
CA SER A 12 -21.25 33.64 11.72
C SER A 12 -21.09 32.12 11.76
N VAL A 13 -21.45 31.44 10.67
CA VAL A 13 -21.17 30.02 10.49
C VAL A 13 -19.71 29.87 10.06
N LEU A 14 -18.85 29.48 10.99
CA LEU A 14 -17.48 29.04 10.70
C LEU A 14 -17.56 27.71 9.94
N ILE A 15 -17.47 27.78 8.62
CA ILE A 15 -17.33 26.60 7.76
C ILE A 15 -15.88 26.12 7.91
N SER A 16 -15.66 25.10 8.75
CA SER A 16 -14.40 24.38 8.82
C SER A 16 -14.21 23.58 7.53
N LEU A 17 -13.29 24.02 6.67
CA LEU A 17 -12.85 23.24 5.51
C LEU A 17 -12.19 21.95 6.01
N PRO A 18 -12.46 20.79 5.38
CA PRO A 18 -11.77 19.56 5.71
C PRO A 18 -10.26 19.72 5.46
N SER A 19 -9.47 19.68 6.54
CA SER A 19 -8.03 19.54 6.48
C SER A 19 -7.70 18.08 6.17
N HIS A 20 -7.01 17.81 5.07
CA HIS A 20 -6.58 16.45 4.72
C HIS A 20 -5.61 15.93 5.77
N ALA A 21 -6.08 15.03 6.63
CA ALA A 21 -5.23 14.35 7.58
C ALA A 21 -4.22 13.47 6.83
N LYS A 22 -2.93 13.67 7.09
CA LYS A 22 -1.84 12.87 6.51
C LYS A 22 -2.04 11.38 6.82
N ARG A 23 -1.90 10.51 5.82
CA ARG A 23 -2.02 9.05 6.01
C ARG A 23 -0.96 8.54 6.99
N LYS A 24 -1.33 7.54 7.79
CA LYS A 24 -0.37 6.79 8.62
C LYS A 24 0.48 5.90 7.71
N ALA A 25 1.73 5.69 8.09
CA ALA A 25 2.59 4.73 7.41
C ALA A 25 1.97 3.32 7.44
N PRO A 26 2.19 2.51 6.38
CA PRO A 26 1.74 1.12 6.34
C PRO A 26 2.37 0.30 7.47
N LYS A 27 1.63 -0.70 7.96
CA LYS A 27 2.16 -1.66 8.94
C LYS A 27 3.20 -2.55 8.27
N PRO A 28 4.34 -2.87 8.93
CA PRO A 28 5.30 -3.84 8.43
C PRO A 28 4.65 -5.20 8.13
N VAL A 29 5.00 -5.81 7.00
CA VAL A 29 4.63 -7.19 6.68
C VAL A 29 5.77 -8.12 7.09
N SER A 30 5.45 -9.16 7.87
CA SER A 30 6.46 -10.13 8.32
C SER A 30 7.09 -10.86 7.13
N PRO A 31 8.43 -10.99 7.09
CA PRO A 31 9.09 -11.77 6.05
C PRO A 31 8.71 -13.25 6.09
N ILE A 32 8.62 -13.88 4.92
CA ILE A 32 8.51 -15.35 4.83
C ILE A 32 9.89 -15.93 4.54
N ILE A 33 10.27 -16.96 5.28
CA ILE A 33 11.50 -17.71 5.05
C ILE A 33 11.11 -19.06 4.44
N SER A 34 11.65 -19.40 3.27
CA SER A 34 11.46 -20.72 2.65
C SER A 34 12.69 -21.14 1.88
N GLY A 35 13.31 -22.25 2.30
CA GLY A 35 14.57 -22.73 1.75
C GLY A 35 15.70 -21.70 1.91
N ASN A 36 16.31 -21.30 0.79
CA ASN A 36 17.39 -20.30 0.75
C ASN A 36 16.89 -18.87 0.50
N TYR A 37 15.57 -18.64 0.58
CA TYR A 37 14.95 -17.37 0.23
C TYR A 37 14.24 -16.71 1.42
N VAL A 38 14.42 -15.40 1.55
CA VAL A 38 13.61 -14.52 2.41
C VAL A 38 12.77 -13.61 1.53
N TYR A 39 11.46 -13.72 1.61
CA TYR A 39 10.50 -12.90 0.89
C TYR A 39 10.11 -11.71 1.78
N THR A 40 10.43 -10.50 1.34
CA THR A 40 10.15 -9.24 2.04
C THR A 40 9.25 -8.34 1.21
N VAL A 41 8.66 -7.35 1.88
CA VAL A 41 7.75 -6.37 1.28
C VAL A 41 8.29 -4.96 1.53
N PRO A 42 9.20 -4.44 0.69
CA PRO A 42 9.61 -3.05 0.77
C PRO A 42 8.43 -2.15 0.43
N HIS A 43 8.10 -1.21 1.31
CA HIS A 43 6.93 -0.35 1.13
C HIS A 43 7.20 0.84 0.24
N TRP A 44 8.43 1.35 0.25
CA TRP A 44 8.71 2.63 -0.36
C TRP A 44 9.44 2.50 -1.69
N SER A 45 9.10 3.37 -2.63
CA SER A 45 9.71 3.44 -3.98
C SER A 45 11.23 3.61 -3.98
N HIS A 46 11.82 4.21 -2.94
CA HIS A 46 13.28 4.33 -2.84
C HIS A 46 13.97 3.06 -2.32
N GLU A 47 13.19 2.11 -1.76
CA GLU A 47 13.65 0.80 -1.28
C GLU A 47 13.37 -0.30 -2.31
N ASN A 48 12.38 -0.08 -3.17
CA ASN A 48 12.02 -0.97 -4.26
C ASN A 48 12.50 -0.40 -5.61
N GLY A 49 12.71 -1.25 -6.61
CA GLY A 49 13.20 -0.80 -7.92
C GLY A 49 12.14 -0.11 -8.79
N THR A 50 11.13 0.53 -8.20
CA THR A 50 9.94 1.04 -8.92
C THR A 50 9.66 2.51 -8.62
N ASN A 51 8.78 3.11 -9.41
CA ASN A 51 8.35 4.50 -9.24
C ASN A 51 7.07 4.65 -8.39
N GLN A 52 6.68 3.62 -7.63
CA GLN A 52 5.50 3.67 -6.75
C GLN A 52 5.82 3.13 -5.36
N ASN A 53 5.05 3.58 -4.36
CA ASN A 53 5.02 2.91 -3.08
C ASN A 53 4.06 1.70 -3.14
N GLY A 54 4.38 0.65 -2.40
CA GLY A 54 3.61 -0.59 -2.37
C GLY A 54 3.73 -1.45 -3.64
N GLY A 55 3.05 -2.59 -3.60
CA GLY A 55 2.97 -3.52 -4.73
C GLY A 55 4.27 -4.21 -5.15
N TYR A 56 5.28 -4.31 -4.29
CA TYR A 56 6.55 -4.94 -4.61
C TYR A 56 6.93 -6.04 -3.62
N ILE A 57 7.49 -7.13 -4.16
CA ILE A 57 8.13 -8.20 -3.38
C ILE A 57 9.62 -8.21 -3.70
N GLN A 58 10.44 -8.26 -2.65
CA GLN A 58 11.87 -8.47 -2.77
C GLN A 58 12.25 -9.82 -2.19
N VAL A 59 13.20 -10.50 -2.83
CA VAL A 59 13.72 -11.79 -2.39
C VAL A 59 15.19 -11.69 -2.12
N LEU A 60 15.56 -12.06 -0.90
CA LEU A 60 16.93 -12.06 -0.40
C LEU A 60 17.44 -13.50 -0.25
N ASP A 61 18.74 -13.66 -0.36
CA ASP A 61 19.43 -14.89 0.03
C ASP A 61 19.46 -15.01 1.56
N THR A 62 19.06 -16.16 2.11
CA THR A 62 18.97 -16.35 3.57
C THR A 62 20.31 -16.31 4.28
N LYS A 63 21.42 -16.61 3.58
CA LYS A 63 22.76 -16.67 4.19
C LYS A 63 23.44 -15.32 4.20
N THR A 64 23.32 -14.59 3.10
CA THR A 64 24.04 -13.32 2.88
C THR A 64 23.17 -12.09 3.13
N GLY A 65 21.84 -12.24 3.10
CA GLY A 65 20.90 -11.11 3.16
C GLY A 65 20.86 -10.27 1.89
N ASN A 66 21.61 -10.65 0.85
CA ASN A 66 21.69 -9.87 -0.38
C ASN A 66 20.45 -10.08 -1.26
N PRO A 67 19.98 -9.05 -1.97
CA PRO A 67 18.92 -9.19 -2.96
C PRO A 67 19.31 -10.16 -4.08
N ILE A 68 18.44 -11.12 -4.36
CA ILE A 68 18.56 -12.04 -5.50
C ILE A 68 17.71 -11.53 -6.66
N TRP A 69 16.46 -11.20 -6.38
CA TRP A 69 15.52 -10.64 -7.35
C TRP A 69 14.37 -9.91 -6.64
N GLY A 70 13.56 -9.18 -7.39
CA GLY A 70 12.29 -8.66 -6.92
C GLY A 70 11.31 -8.48 -8.07
N ILE A 71 10.05 -8.24 -7.74
CA ILE A 71 8.97 -8.14 -8.72
C ILE A 71 7.90 -7.16 -8.26
N GLN A 72 7.44 -6.34 -9.21
CA GLN A 72 6.25 -5.52 -9.05
C GLN A 72 5.01 -6.40 -9.28
N VAL A 73 4.25 -6.66 -8.21
CA VAL A 73 3.07 -7.53 -8.22
C VAL A 73 1.87 -6.82 -8.84
N TYR A 74 1.72 -5.52 -8.59
CA TYR A 74 0.65 -4.72 -9.17
C TYR A 74 1.08 -3.26 -9.32
N LYS A 75 0.33 -2.51 -10.13
CA LYS A 75 0.46 -1.07 -10.26
C LYS A 75 -0.74 -0.39 -9.63
N THR A 76 -0.50 0.68 -8.87
CA THR A 76 -1.55 1.57 -8.39
C THR A 76 -1.96 2.48 -9.54
N SER A 77 -3.28 2.64 -9.76
CA SER A 77 -3.80 3.64 -10.70
C SER A 77 -3.87 4.98 -9.98
N TYR A 78 -3.04 5.94 -10.40
CA TYR A 78 -2.98 7.27 -9.82
C TYR A 78 -3.77 8.26 -10.67
N GLU A 79 -4.71 8.97 -10.04
CA GLU A 79 -5.36 10.13 -10.59
C GLU A 79 -4.44 11.35 -10.49
N GLN A 80 -4.18 12.00 -11.63
CA GLN A 80 -3.24 13.13 -11.71
C GLN A 80 -3.74 14.37 -10.95
N SER A 81 -5.04 14.46 -10.68
CA SER A 81 -5.67 15.55 -9.94
C SER A 81 -5.54 15.41 -8.42
N GLN A 82 -4.97 14.31 -7.93
CA GLN A 82 -4.82 14.02 -6.50
C GLN A 82 -3.35 13.80 -6.13
N GLU A 83 -3.00 14.05 -4.87
CA GLU A 83 -1.67 13.75 -4.34
C GLU A 83 -1.38 12.24 -4.43
N SER A 84 -0.14 11.83 -4.71
CA SER A 84 0.15 10.40 -4.95
C SER A 84 0.12 9.57 -3.66
N ASP A 85 0.63 10.09 -2.55
CA ASP A 85 0.74 9.35 -1.30
C ASP A 85 -0.63 9.01 -0.68
N VAL A 86 -1.64 9.86 -0.90
CA VAL A 86 -3.01 9.56 -0.47
C VAL A 86 -3.64 8.41 -1.26
N GLN A 87 -3.09 8.07 -2.42
CA GLN A 87 -3.57 7.02 -3.33
C GLN A 87 -2.77 5.72 -3.24
N ASP A 88 -1.63 5.71 -2.55
CA ASP A 88 -0.78 4.51 -2.43
C ASP A 88 -1.56 3.29 -1.91
N VAL A 89 -1.29 2.12 -2.49
CA VAL A 89 -1.91 0.85 -2.08
C VAL A 89 -0.80 -0.10 -1.65
N PHE A 90 -0.80 -0.45 -0.37
CA PHE A 90 0.25 -1.29 0.21
C PHE A 90 -0.13 -2.77 0.24
N ILE A 91 0.88 -3.64 0.21
CA ILE A 91 0.71 -5.07 0.51
C ILE A 91 0.49 -5.19 2.02
N THR A 92 -0.53 -5.95 2.42
CA THR A 92 -0.92 -6.13 3.83
C THR A 92 -0.66 -7.55 4.33
N SER A 93 -0.64 -8.54 3.43
CA SER A 93 -0.36 -9.94 3.77
C SER A 93 0.37 -10.65 2.63
N THR A 94 1.24 -11.57 3.02
CA THR A 94 1.87 -12.55 2.13
C THR A 94 1.74 -13.94 2.74
N GLU A 95 1.41 -14.93 1.92
CA GLU A 95 1.21 -16.31 2.36
C GLU A 95 1.84 -17.26 1.34
N LEU A 96 2.67 -18.19 1.80
CA LEU A 96 3.16 -19.27 0.95
C LEU A 96 2.06 -20.31 0.79
N ASN A 97 1.84 -20.82 -0.43
CA ASN A 97 0.92 -21.93 -0.60
C ASN A 97 1.49 -23.23 -0.01
N PHE A 98 0.62 -24.24 0.14
CA PHE A 98 0.98 -25.54 0.71
C PHE A 98 2.19 -26.21 0.05
N TRP A 99 2.33 -26.05 -1.28
CA TRP A 99 3.41 -26.65 -2.07
C TRP A 99 4.70 -25.83 -2.08
N GLY A 100 4.70 -24.64 -1.49
CA GLY A 100 5.87 -23.75 -1.43
C GLY A 100 6.33 -23.18 -2.76
N ASN A 101 5.51 -23.25 -3.81
CA ASN A 101 5.86 -22.80 -5.15
C ASN A 101 5.14 -21.51 -5.58
N LYS A 102 4.17 -21.05 -4.79
CA LYS A 102 3.42 -19.82 -5.06
C LYS A 102 3.31 -18.97 -3.80
N LEU A 103 3.45 -17.67 -3.98
CA LEU A 103 3.24 -16.66 -2.95
C LEU A 103 1.92 -15.93 -3.23
N LYS A 104 0.95 -16.07 -2.33
CA LYS A 104 -0.26 -15.28 -2.33
C LYS A 104 0.04 -13.93 -1.69
N VAL A 105 -0.43 -12.85 -2.31
CA VAL A 105 -0.19 -11.47 -1.90
C VAL A 105 -1.54 -10.75 -1.83
N THR A 106 -1.84 -10.12 -0.70
CA THR A 106 -3.08 -9.33 -0.50
C THR A 106 -2.71 -7.87 -0.29
N ASN A 107 -3.45 -6.95 -0.90
CA ASN A 107 -3.25 -5.51 -0.71
C ASN A 107 -4.31 -4.85 0.19
N GLU A 108 -4.17 -3.55 0.46
CA GLU A 108 -5.11 -2.77 1.29
C GLU A 108 -6.54 -2.72 0.72
N LEU A 109 -6.71 -2.91 -0.59
CA LEU A 109 -8.01 -2.96 -1.25
C LEU A 109 -8.65 -4.36 -1.23
N GLY A 110 -7.96 -5.35 -0.65
CA GLY A 110 -8.41 -6.74 -0.62
C GLY A 110 -8.19 -7.50 -1.93
N HIS A 111 -7.53 -6.90 -2.92
CA HIS A 111 -7.14 -7.60 -4.14
C HIS A 111 -6.10 -8.66 -3.81
N ILE A 112 -6.28 -9.85 -4.38
CA ILE A 112 -5.40 -11.00 -4.18
C ILE A 112 -4.65 -11.29 -5.48
N TYR A 113 -3.34 -11.49 -5.34
CA TYR A 113 -2.45 -11.86 -6.41
C TYR A 113 -1.69 -13.13 -6.03
N THR A 114 -1.23 -13.85 -7.04
CA THR A 114 -0.35 -15.00 -6.88
C THR A 114 0.91 -14.78 -7.69
N VAL A 115 2.06 -14.99 -7.05
CA VAL A 115 3.38 -14.98 -7.69
C VAL A 115 3.88 -16.43 -7.76
N ASP A 116 4.13 -16.92 -8.96
CA ASP A 116 4.82 -18.20 -9.17
C ASP A 116 6.31 -18.02 -8.92
N LEU A 117 6.86 -18.76 -7.95
CA LEU A 117 8.23 -18.54 -7.47
C LEU A 117 9.30 -19.10 -8.41
N LYS A 118 8.92 -19.98 -9.36
CA LYS A 118 9.83 -20.56 -10.33
C LYS A 118 10.04 -19.62 -11.51
N ASN A 119 8.96 -19.22 -12.16
CA ASN A 119 9.02 -18.39 -13.36
C ASN A 119 8.80 -16.90 -13.10
N LYS A 120 8.44 -16.51 -11.87
CA LYS A 120 8.15 -15.12 -11.46
C LYS A 120 6.95 -14.53 -12.19
N ALA A 121 6.00 -15.36 -12.64
CA ALA A 121 4.75 -14.89 -13.23
C ALA A 121 3.79 -14.41 -12.14
N VAL A 122 3.06 -13.32 -12.42
CA VAL A 122 2.04 -12.77 -11.53
C VAL A 122 0.67 -12.99 -12.15
N SER A 123 -0.31 -13.34 -11.33
CA SER A 123 -1.71 -13.46 -11.74
C SER A 123 -2.63 -12.91 -10.66
N SER A 124 -3.66 -12.16 -11.03
CA SER A 124 -4.75 -11.81 -10.12
C SER A 124 -5.61 -13.05 -9.86
N VAL A 125 -6.14 -13.15 -8.65
CA VAL A 125 -7.18 -14.12 -8.31
C VAL A 125 -8.50 -13.35 -8.38
N GLU A 126 -9.37 -13.71 -9.32
CA GLU A 126 -10.75 -13.20 -9.41
C GLU A 126 -11.59 -13.62 -8.20
#